data_AF-A0A8S3UQM0-F1
#
_entry.id   AF-A0A8S3UQM0-F1
#
_cell.length_a   1.000
_cell.length_b   1.000
_cell.length_c   1.000
_cell.angle_alpha   90.00
_cell.angle_beta   90.00
_cell.angle_gamma   90.00
#
_symmetry.space_group_name_H-M   'P 1'
#
loop_
_entity.id
_entity.type
_entity.pdbx_description
1 polymer ?
#
loop_
_entity_poly.entity_id
_entity_poly.type
_entity_poly.pdbx_seq_one_letter_code
_entity_poly.pdbx_strand_id
1 'polypeptide(L)'
;MDQQLYAVAQQVKWSLKDKFADHIIRLGGFHALSCFIAAVGKLWSEAGLKDLLVDSGVYAGTTAEQMLSGKQFNRAVRGLTLVYEALMHVLLSQFFQCSDLEDRLADVPKHLWSRMKEANLQFESSACSGNSQPVDNLTETFTQYWGIANIAGQKSALIRWSLSRHVVADFASTMRVQSGIKSEADHMHGQTQKAVMKRDEEHVRTLINHLTERMTNPFDISLHPTCLINISTGMHVSPEIQKSLLTAIETGNKNLRSFVNNALSTDGKSSFYSPLSRSNLKIFADMSKKTPFRSRTGDTLHIHVDPELVFRRALTLSSSRSCNNVQSVSADIADDTDEIS
;
A
#
# COMPACT_ATOMS: atom_id res chain seq x y z
N MET A 1 21.57 -9.63 9.50
CA MET A 1 21.44 -10.69 10.51
C MET A 1 20.03 -10.66 11.09
N ASP A 2 19.46 -11.81 11.43
CA ASP A 2 18.21 -11.87 12.20
C ASP A 2 18.33 -11.10 13.53
N GLN A 3 17.24 -10.53 14.06
CA GLN A 3 17.29 -9.70 15.26
C GLN A 3 17.72 -10.48 16.51
N GLN A 4 17.32 -11.75 16.63
CA GLN A 4 17.72 -12.59 17.76
C GLN A 4 19.21 -12.93 17.68
N LEU A 5 19.69 -13.31 16.49
CA LEU A 5 21.12 -13.55 16.27
C LEU A 5 21.96 -12.28 16.49
N TYR A 6 21.45 -11.11 16.09
CA TYR A 6 22.14 -9.84 16.29
C TYR A 6 22.38 -9.57 17.78
N ALA A 7 21.37 -9.76 18.62
CA ALA A 7 21.49 -9.56 20.06
C ALA A 7 22.55 -10.49 20.67
N VAL A 8 22.54 -11.78 20.30
CA VAL A 8 23.53 -12.76 20.77
C VAL A 8 24.93 -12.42 20.27
N ALA A 9 25.09 -12.09 18.99
CA ALA A 9 26.39 -11.73 18.41
C ALA A 9 26.96 -10.46 19.08
N GLN A 10 26.11 -9.48 19.39
CA GLN A 10 26.51 -8.25 20.07
C GLN A 10 26.98 -8.53 21.50
N GLN A 11 26.31 -9.44 22.23
CA GLN A 11 26.75 -9.89 23.55
C GLN A 11 28.12 -10.58 23.49
N VAL A 12 28.32 -11.49 22.53
CA VAL A 12 29.62 -12.16 22.33
C VAL A 12 30.73 -11.15 22.05
N LYS A 13 30.49 -10.17 21.17
CA LYS A 13 31.45 -9.10 20.89
C LYS A 13 31.78 -8.29 22.15
N TRP A 14 30.80 -7.97 22.98
CA TRP A 14 31.02 -7.24 24.21
C TRP A 14 31.78 -8.04 25.27
N SER A 15 31.59 -9.36 25.33
CA SER A 15 32.31 -10.25 26.24
C SER A 15 33.75 -10.54 25.81
N LEU A 16 34.04 -10.50 24.51
CA LEU A 16 35.34 -10.86 23.93
C LEU A 16 35.93 -9.70 23.10
N LYS A 17 36.05 -8.52 23.72
CA LYS A 17 36.47 -7.28 23.05
C LYS A 17 37.80 -7.41 22.31
N ASP A 18 38.78 -8.09 22.92
CA ASP A 18 40.13 -8.22 22.35
C ASP A 18 40.15 -9.04 21.05
N LYS A 19 39.19 -9.96 20.88
CA LYS A 19 39.06 -10.80 19.67
C LYS A 19 38.21 -10.17 18.58
N PHE A 20 37.20 -9.37 18.94
CA PHE A 20 36.18 -8.91 18.00
C PHE A 20 36.04 -7.38 17.91
N ALA A 21 37.01 -6.60 18.40
CA ALA A 21 37.01 -5.14 18.35
C ALA A 21 36.68 -4.62 16.94
N ASP A 22 37.35 -5.16 15.93
CA ASP A 22 37.26 -4.73 14.52
C ASP A 22 36.03 -5.27 13.77
N HIS A 23 35.23 -6.13 14.39
CA HIS A 23 34.06 -6.73 13.74
C HIS A 23 32.84 -5.82 13.82
N ILE A 24 32.34 -5.33 12.68
CA ILE A 24 31.11 -4.54 12.62
C ILE A 24 29.91 -5.48 12.43
N ILE A 25 29.14 -5.67 13.49
CA ILE A 25 27.89 -6.46 13.44
C ILE A 25 26.78 -5.54 12.93
N ARG A 26 26.12 -5.93 11.83
CA ARG A 26 24.96 -5.23 11.28
C ARG A 26 23.66 -5.97 11.55
N LEU A 27 22.72 -5.29 12.18
CA LEU A 27 21.33 -5.74 12.25
C LEU A 27 20.77 -5.83 10.82
N GLY A 28 20.06 -6.92 10.52
CA GLY A 28 19.39 -7.09 9.23
C GLY A 28 18.15 -6.20 9.13
N GLY A 29 17.95 -5.59 7.96
CA GLY A 29 16.78 -4.72 7.71
C GLY A 29 15.44 -5.46 7.59
N PHE A 30 15.43 -6.79 7.53
CA PHE A 30 14.23 -7.60 7.31
C PHE A 30 13.13 -7.35 8.35
N HIS A 31 13.48 -7.35 9.64
CA HIS A 31 12.52 -7.14 10.72
C HIS A 31 12.01 -5.71 10.76
N ALA A 32 12.88 -4.73 10.52
CA ALA A 32 12.48 -3.33 10.39
C ALA A 32 11.47 -3.13 9.25
N LEU A 33 11.72 -3.77 8.10
CA LEU A 33 10.84 -3.70 6.94
C LEU A 33 9.52 -4.45 7.17
N SER A 34 9.56 -5.60 7.85
CA SER A 34 8.35 -6.34 8.24
C SER A 34 7.48 -5.53 9.21
N CYS A 35 8.09 -4.84 10.18
CA CYS A 35 7.40 -3.90 11.05
C CYS A 35 6.80 -2.72 10.28
N PHE A 36 7.52 -2.18 9.28
CA PHE A 36 7.00 -1.11 8.43
C PHE A 36 5.80 -1.56 7.59
N ILE A 37 5.88 -2.73 6.97
CA ILE A 37 4.77 -3.36 6.25
C ILE A 37 3.56 -3.54 7.18
N ALA A 38 3.77 -4.05 8.40
CA ALA A 38 2.70 -4.22 9.37
C ALA A 38 2.09 -2.87 9.82
N ALA A 39 2.89 -1.81 9.91
CA ALA A 39 2.40 -0.46 10.20
C ALA A 39 1.55 0.09 9.05
N VAL A 40 1.96 -0.10 7.79
CA VAL A 40 1.16 0.23 6.61
C VAL A 40 -0.16 -0.53 6.64
N GLY A 41 -0.12 -1.85 6.84
CA GLY A 41 -1.33 -2.66 6.96
C GLY A 41 -2.26 -2.20 8.09
N LYS A 42 -1.70 -1.86 9.25
CA LYS A 42 -2.48 -1.38 10.40
C LYS A 42 -3.20 -0.05 10.12
N LEU A 43 -2.59 0.87 9.38
CA LEU A 43 -3.15 2.18 9.07
C LEU A 43 -4.10 2.14 7.86
N TRP A 44 -3.73 1.40 6.82
CA TRP A 44 -4.34 1.51 5.50
C TRP A 44 -5.26 0.35 5.11
N SER A 45 -5.19 -0.82 5.79
CA SER A 45 -6.04 -1.99 5.46
C SER A 45 -7.51 -1.59 5.38
N GLU A 46 -8.03 -1.01 6.46
CA GLU A 46 -9.43 -0.55 6.58
C GLU A 46 -9.66 0.84 6.00
N ALA A 47 -8.62 1.47 5.42
CA ALA A 47 -8.77 2.70 4.66
C ALA A 47 -9.08 2.43 3.18
N GLY A 48 -9.07 1.15 2.76
CA GLY A 48 -9.35 0.69 1.39
C GLY A 48 -8.19 -0.06 0.72
N LEU A 49 -7.01 -0.16 1.35
CA LEU A 49 -5.87 -0.89 0.77
C LEU A 49 -6.15 -2.40 0.66
N LYS A 50 -6.79 -2.99 1.67
CA LYS A 50 -7.13 -4.41 1.64
C LYS A 50 -8.20 -4.68 0.59
N ASP A 51 -9.23 -3.84 0.55
CA ASP A 51 -10.32 -3.95 -0.42
C ASP A 51 -9.77 -3.84 -1.85
N LEU A 52 -8.88 -2.88 -2.11
CA LEU A 52 -8.23 -2.75 -3.41
C LEU A 52 -7.50 -4.03 -3.82
N LEU A 53 -6.72 -4.63 -2.93
CA LEU A 53 -5.97 -5.85 -3.22
C LEU A 53 -6.87 -7.08 -3.43
N VAL A 54 -8.05 -7.10 -2.80
CA VAL A 54 -8.97 -8.25 -2.81
C VAL A 54 -10.00 -8.14 -3.93
N ASP A 55 -10.67 -7.00 -4.02
CA ASP A 55 -11.78 -6.77 -4.94
C ASP A 55 -11.30 -6.51 -6.38
N SER A 56 -10.02 -6.13 -6.57
CA SER A 56 -9.37 -6.20 -7.89
C SER A 56 -9.04 -7.62 -8.35
N GLY A 57 -9.15 -8.62 -7.46
CA GLY A 57 -8.79 -10.01 -7.76
C GLY A 57 -7.28 -10.31 -7.76
N VAL A 58 -6.42 -9.34 -7.44
CA VAL A 58 -4.97 -9.52 -7.43
C VAL A 58 -4.49 -10.45 -6.30
N TYR A 59 -5.18 -10.44 -5.15
CA TYR A 59 -4.94 -11.36 -4.05
C TYR A 59 -6.23 -11.86 -3.40
N ALA A 60 -6.21 -13.10 -2.93
CA ALA A 60 -7.29 -13.63 -2.09
C ALA A 60 -7.28 -12.95 -0.69
N GLY A 61 -8.46 -12.81 -0.07
CA GLY A 61 -8.66 -12.11 1.20
C GLY A 61 -7.71 -12.53 2.33
N THR A 62 -7.56 -13.83 2.58
CA THR A 62 -6.64 -14.34 3.60
C THR A 62 -5.18 -14.04 3.28
N THR A 63 -4.82 -14.04 1.99
CA THR A 63 -3.45 -13.71 1.55
C THR A 63 -3.18 -12.22 1.76
N ALA A 64 -4.12 -11.34 1.40
CA ALA A 64 -4.03 -9.90 1.65
C ALA A 64 -3.90 -9.59 3.15
N GLU A 65 -4.63 -10.29 4.01
CA GLU A 65 -4.51 -10.11 5.45
C GLU A 65 -3.14 -10.53 5.99
N GLN A 66 -2.64 -11.71 5.60
CA GLN A 66 -1.35 -12.21 6.06
C GLN A 66 -0.17 -11.39 5.51
N MET A 67 -0.28 -10.82 4.31
CA MET A 67 0.74 -9.94 3.77
C MET A 67 0.74 -8.59 4.50
N LEU A 68 -0.43 -7.98 4.74
CA LEU A 68 -0.55 -6.69 5.42
C LEU A 68 -0.22 -6.79 6.92
N SER A 69 -0.28 -7.99 7.51
CA SER A 69 0.22 -8.22 8.87
C SER A 69 1.75 -8.39 8.93
N GLY A 70 2.47 -8.31 7.81
CA GLY A 70 3.91 -8.54 7.73
C GLY A 70 4.36 -10.00 7.84
N LYS A 71 3.43 -10.97 7.84
CA LYS A 71 3.76 -12.41 7.97
C LYS A 71 4.22 -13.03 6.65
N GLN A 72 3.72 -12.51 5.53
CA GLN A 72 4.10 -12.95 4.18
C GLN A 72 4.95 -11.88 3.49
N PHE A 73 6.21 -11.74 3.90
CA PHE A 73 7.10 -10.67 3.46
C PHE A 73 7.20 -10.51 1.93
N ASN A 74 7.54 -11.57 1.19
CA ASN A 74 7.72 -11.48 -0.27
C ASN A 74 6.42 -11.07 -1.00
N ARG A 75 5.27 -11.55 -0.52
CA ARG A 75 3.97 -11.17 -1.09
C ARG A 75 3.60 -9.74 -0.73
N ALA A 76 3.93 -9.30 0.48
CA ALA A 76 3.69 -7.93 0.92
C ALA A 76 4.54 -6.94 0.13
N VAL A 77 5.83 -7.22 -0.08
CA VAL A 77 6.71 -6.41 -0.92
C VAL A 77 6.12 -6.29 -2.33
N ARG A 78 5.83 -7.43 -2.99
CA ARG A 78 5.21 -7.39 -4.33
C ARG A 78 3.89 -6.63 -4.33
N GLY A 79 2.97 -6.93 -3.42
CA GLY A 79 1.65 -6.29 -3.36
C GLY A 79 1.72 -4.79 -3.16
N LEU A 80 2.56 -4.31 -2.24
CA LEU A 80 2.76 -2.88 -2.00
C LEU A 80 3.46 -2.19 -3.18
N THR A 81 4.39 -2.87 -3.86
CA THR A 81 5.00 -2.35 -5.10
C THR A 81 3.97 -2.18 -6.22
N LEU A 82 3.09 -3.18 -6.43
CA LEU A 82 2.03 -3.10 -7.43
C LEU A 82 1.04 -1.96 -7.13
N VAL A 83 0.64 -1.80 -5.87
CA VAL A 83 -0.25 -0.71 -5.44
C VAL A 83 0.44 0.64 -5.58
N TYR A 84 1.71 0.75 -5.17
CA TYR A 84 2.48 1.98 -5.35
C TYR A 84 2.54 2.38 -6.82
N GLU A 85 2.83 1.44 -7.72
CA GLU A 85 2.85 1.70 -9.16
C GLU A 85 1.48 2.17 -9.64
N ALA A 86 0.41 1.44 -9.33
CA ALA A 86 -0.95 1.83 -9.70
C ALA A 86 -1.32 3.25 -9.22
N LEU A 87 -1.01 3.59 -7.96
CA LEU A 87 -1.24 4.93 -7.41
C LEU A 87 -0.41 6.00 -8.12
N MET A 88 0.85 5.72 -8.47
CA MET A 88 1.69 6.66 -9.21
C MET A 88 1.13 6.94 -10.61
N HIS A 89 0.58 5.93 -11.30
CA HIS A 89 -0.07 6.12 -12.59
C HIS A 89 -1.31 7.02 -12.48
N VAL A 90 -2.18 6.76 -11.51
CA VAL A 90 -3.36 7.62 -11.30
C VAL A 90 -2.95 9.05 -10.92
N LEU A 91 -1.95 9.21 -10.06
CA LEU A 91 -1.41 10.52 -9.68
C LEU A 91 -0.86 11.27 -10.91
N LEU A 92 -0.03 10.61 -11.73
CA LEU A 92 0.55 11.23 -12.92
C LEU A 92 -0.52 11.56 -13.96
N SER A 93 -1.53 10.71 -14.14
CA SER A 93 -2.67 10.99 -15.01
C SER A 93 -3.39 12.27 -14.59
N GLN A 94 -3.70 12.42 -13.29
CA GLN A 94 -4.30 13.63 -12.74
C GLN A 94 -3.38 14.85 -12.86
N PHE A 95 -2.09 14.68 -12.62
CA PHE A 95 -1.08 15.73 -12.75
C PHE A 95 -1.03 16.28 -14.19
N PHE A 96 -1.06 15.43 -15.22
CA PHE A 96 -1.04 15.85 -16.62
C PHE A 96 -2.38 16.39 -17.15
N GLN A 97 -3.48 16.17 -16.42
CA GLN A 97 -4.79 16.75 -16.70
C GLN A 97 -4.99 18.13 -16.05
N CYS A 98 -4.15 18.49 -15.06
CA CYS A 98 -4.24 19.76 -14.36
C CYS A 98 -3.77 20.93 -15.23
N SER A 99 -4.70 21.75 -15.71
CA SER A 99 -4.45 22.92 -16.57
C SER A 99 -3.55 23.97 -15.91
N ASP A 100 -3.73 24.22 -14.61
CA ASP A 100 -2.96 25.21 -13.84
C ASP A 100 -1.46 24.89 -13.82
N LEU A 101 -1.10 23.64 -14.08
CA LEU A 101 0.29 23.20 -14.06
C LEU A 101 1.02 23.44 -15.38
N GLU A 102 0.30 23.46 -16.50
CA GLU A 102 0.87 23.74 -17.82
C GLU A 102 1.44 25.17 -17.86
N ASP A 103 0.76 26.13 -17.22
CA ASP A 103 1.24 27.50 -17.05
C ASP A 103 2.48 27.60 -16.15
N ARG A 104 2.52 26.81 -15.06
CA ARG A 104 3.65 26.80 -14.11
C ARG A 104 4.88 26.05 -14.62
N LEU A 105 4.69 25.20 -15.63
CA LEU A 105 5.74 24.41 -16.28
C LEU A 105 6.01 24.90 -17.71
N ALA A 106 5.61 26.14 -18.05
CA ALA A 106 5.82 26.72 -19.37
C ALA A 106 7.31 26.74 -19.82
N ASP A 107 8.24 26.74 -18.85
CA ASP A 107 9.69 26.65 -19.09
C ASP A 107 10.16 25.24 -19.48
N VAL A 108 9.34 24.21 -19.27
CA VAL A 108 9.64 22.85 -19.71
C VAL A 108 9.49 22.78 -21.23
N PRO A 109 10.53 22.35 -21.98
CA PRO A 109 10.43 22.25 -23.42
C PRO A 109 9.22 21.39 -23.85
N LYS A 110 8.38 21.92 -24.76
CA LYS A 110 7.13 21.27 -25.19
C LYS A 110 7.32 19.81 -25.62
N HIS A 111 8.42 19.50 -26.30
CA HIS A 111 8.73 18.13 -26.74
C HIS A 111 8.95 17.17 -25.55
N LEU A 112 9.54 17.64 -24.45
CA LEU A 112 9.74 16.85 -23.24
C LEU A 112 8.39 16.63 -22.54
N TRP A 113 7.55 17.67 -22.48
CA TRP A 113 6.19 17.58 -21.95
C TRP A 113 5.33 16.58 -22.73
N SER A 114 5.33 16.67 -24.07
CA SER A 114 4.65 15.71 -24.95
C SER A 114 5.15 14.28 -24.73
N ARG A 115 6.48 14.07 -24.66
CA ARG A 115 7.06 12.74 -24.39
C ARG A 115 6.67 12.19 -23.01
N MET A 116 6.66 13.02 -21.98
CA MET A 116 6.24 12.61 -20.63
C MET A 116 4.75 12.23 -20.60
N LYS A 117 3.90 12.99 -21.29
CA LYS A 117 2.47 12.72 -21.42
C LYS A 117 2.20 11.45 -22.24
N GLU A 118 2.90 11.28 -23.36
CA GLU A 118 2.82 10.09 -24.22
C GLU A 118 3.32 8.83 -23.50
N ALA A 119 4.43 8.90 -22.76
CA ALA A 119 4.92 7.77 -21.98
C ALA A 119 3.92 7.33 -20.90
N ASN A 120 3.20 8.27 -20.30
CA ASN A 120 2.13 7.99 -19.36
C ASN A 120 0.89 7.35 -20.06
N LEU A 121 0.52 7.83 -21.24
CA LEU A 121 -0.62 7.32 -22.05
C LEU A 121 -0.34 5.98 -22.76
N GLN A 122 0.89 5.71 -23.19
CA GLN A 122 1.25 4.47 -23.89
C GLN A 122 1.13 3.23 -22.99
N PHE A 123 1.15 3.39 -21.67
CA PHE A 123 0.84 2.31 -20.73
C PHE A 123 -0.65 1.93 -20.72
N GLU A 124 -1.54 2.89 -21.00
CA GLU A 124 -2.99 2.65 -21.12
C GLU A 124 -3.34 1.90 -22.43
N SER A 125 -2.54 2.07 -23.49
CA SER A 125 -2.82 1.50 -24.83
C SER A 125 -1.96 0.30 -25.26
N SER A 126 -0.79 0.03 -24.64
CA SER A 126 0.10 -1.05 -25.10
C SER A 126 -0.30 -2.40 -24.51
N ALA A 127 -1.35 -3.00 -25.09
CA ALA A 127 -1.69 -4.41 -24.92
C ALA A 127 -1.09 -5.31 -26.01
N CYS A 128 -0.48 -4.78 -27.08
CA CYS A 128 -0.06 -5.57 -28.24
C CYS A 128 1.11 -4.93 -29.01
N SER A 129 2.32 -4.93 -28.47
CA SER A 129 3.53 -4.89 -29.31
C SER A 129 4.69 -5.47 -28.50
N GLY A 130 5.27 -6.56 -28.99
CA GLY A 130 6.26 -7.38 -28.29
C GLY A 130 7.63 -6.74 -28.06
N ASN A 131 7.75 -5.40 -28.03
CA ASN A 131 9.02 -4.68 -27.93
C ASN A 131 9.11 -3.63 -26.80
N SER A 132 8.08 -3.40 -25.98
CA SER A 132 8.27 -2.58 -24.78
C SER A 132 8.95 -3.40 -23.68
N GLN A 133 10.24 -3.17 -23.43
CA GLN A 133 10.92 -3.72 -22.25
C GLN A 133 10.45 -2.94 -21.01
N PRO A 134 9.81 -3.60 -20.02
CA PRO A 134 9.29 -2.89 -18.86
C PRO A 134 10.37 -2.49 -17.86
N VAL A 135 10.04 -1.53 -17.01
CA VAL A 135 10.91 -0.85 -16.05
C VAL A 135 11.59 -1.83 -15.08
N ASP A 136 12.84 -2.20 -15.38
CA ASP A 136 13.66 -3.24 -14.70
C ASP A 136 14.00 -3.00 -13.21
N ASN A 137 13.45 -1.99 -12.53
CA ASN A 137 14.01 -1.50 -11.26
C ASN A 137 13.06 -1.41 -10.06
N LEU A 138 11.80 -1.84 -10.14
CA LEU A 138 10.84 -1.62 -9.04
C LEU A 138 11.06 -2.49 -7.78
N THR A 139 11.68 -3.66 -7.93
CA THR A 139 11.88 -4.59 -6.81
C THR A 139 13.33 -4.73 -6.35
N GLU A 140 14.30 -4.55 -7.25
CA GLU A 140 15.71 -4.47 -6.86
C GLU A 140 15.94 -3.24 -5.97
N THR A 141 15.21 -2.14 -6.25
CA THR A 141 15.16 -0.98 -5.36
C THR A 141 14.58 -1.30 -3.99
N PHE A 142 13.60 -2.23 -3.84
CA PHE A 142 12.99 -2.51 -2.53
C PHE A 142 13.92 -3.20 -1.53
N THR A 143 14.77 -4.10 -2.01
CA THR A 143 15.78 -4.78 -1.21
C THR A 143 17.08 -3.99 -1.09
N GLN A 144 17.35 -3.10 -2.06
CA GLN A 144 18.49 -2.16 -2.07
C GLN A 144 18.12 -0.76 -1.50
N TYR A 145 16.91 -0.57 -0.97
CA TYR A 145 16.37 0.74 -0.51
C TYR A 145 17.06 1.29 0.75
N TRP A 146 17.87 0.51 1.46
CA TRP A 146 18.61 1.03 2.63
C TRP A 146 19.78 1.96 2.26
N GLY A 147 20.20 2.01 0.99
CA GLY A 147 21.10 3.06 0.49
C GLY A 147 20.42 4.42 0.29
N ILE A 148 19.08 4.45 0.28
CA ILE A 148 18.25 5.62 -0.07
C ILE A 148 17.67 6.30 1.18
N ALA A 149 17.96 5.81 2.39
CA ALA A 149 17.61 6.51 3.63
C ALA A 149 18.14 7.97 3.67
N ASN A 150 19.26 8.25 2.98
CA ASN A 150 19.78 9.61 2.80
C ASN A 150 19.10 10.42 1.67
N ILE A 151 18.47 9.77 0.68
CA ILE A 151 17.73 10.45 -0.41
C ILE A 151 16.31 10.83 0.08
N ALA A 152 15.68 9.99 0.90
CA ALA A 152 14.37 10.26 1.48
C ALA A 152 14.37 11.46 2.46
N GLY A 153 15.54 11.81 3.03
CA GLY A 153 15.70 13.00 3.87
C GLY A 153 15.70 14.32 3.09
N GLN A 154 15.96 14.28 1.77
CA GLN A 154 16.04 15.47 0.93
C GLN A 154 14.91 15.47 -0.11
N LYS A 155 13.85 16.24 0.16
CA LYS A 155 12.65 16.34 -0.69
C LYS A 155 12.99 16.56 -2.18
N SER A 156 13.98 17.41 -2.48
CA SER A 156 14.41 17.67 -3.86
C SER A 156 15.09 16.48 -4.53
N ALA A 157 15.83 15.66 -3.78
CA ALA A 157 16.42 14.44 -4.30
C ALA A 157 15.36 13.37 -4.57
N LEU A 158 14.37 13.23 -3.69
CA LEU A 158 13.22 12.35 -3.88
C LEU A 158 12.38 12.74 -5.12
N ILE A 159 12.09 14.03 -5.29
CA ILE A 159 11.36 14.53 -6.46
C ILE A 159 12.15 14.28 -7.74
N ARG A 160 13.45 14.65 -7.76
CA ARG A 160 14.31 14.37 -8.93
C ARG A 160 14.32 12.89 -9.26
N TRP A 161 14.52 12.02 -8.27
CA TRP A 161 14.50 10.58 -8.47
C TRP A 161 13.15 10.08 -9.00
N SER A 162 12.03 10.55 -8.42
CA SER A 162 10.68 10.14 -8.85
C SER A 162 10.38 10.57 -10.29
N LEU A 163 10.86 11.75 -10.70
CA LEU A 163 10.69 12.27 -12.05
C LEU A 163 11.71 11.73 -13.06
N SER A 164 12.92 11.34 -12.63
CA SER A 164 13.98 10.90 -13.56
C SER A 164 14.14 9.38 -13.64
N ARG A 165 13.56 8.61 -12.71
CA ARG A 165 13.76 7.15 -12.61
C ARG A 165 13.42 6.39 -13.89
N HIS A 166 12.39 6.80 -14.62
CA HIS A 166 12.00 6.14 -15.86
C HIS A 166 13.02 6.40 -16.98
N VAL A 167 13.52 7.63 -17.09
CA VAL A 167 14.60 7.99 -18.03
C VAL A 167 15.90 7.29 -17.69
N VAL A 168 16.25 7.22 -16.40
CA VAL A 168 17.47 6.52 -15.93
C VAL A 168 17.36 5.02 -16.17
N ALA A 169 16.17 4.42 -16.00
CA ALA A 169 15.94 3.02 -16.32
C ALA A 169 16.08 2.74 -17.82
N ASP A 170 15.50 3.60 -18.67
CA ASP A 170 15.62 3.51 -20.14
C ASP A 170 17.08 3.64 -20.60
N PHE A 171 17.81 4.61 -20.04
CA PHE A 171 19.23 4.78 -20.31
C PHE A 171 20.05 3.58 -19.86
N ALA A 172 19.80 3.05 -18.65
CA ALA A 172 20.49 1.86 -18.15
C ALA A 172 20.21 0.62 -19.01
N SER A 173 18.96 0.43 -19.45
CA SER A 173 18.56 -0.66 -20.35
C SER A 173 19.27 -0.53 -21.70
N THR A 174 19.26 0.67 -22.29
CA THR A 174 19.95 0.97 -23.56
C THR A 174 21.45 0.73 -23.45
N MET A 175 22.08 1.20 -22.37
CA MET A 175 23.52 1.01 -22.11
C MET A 175 23.86 -0.47 -21.91
N ARG A 176 22.99 -1.25 -21.26
CA ARG A 176 23.17 -2.69 -21.10
C ARG A 176 23.16 -3.38 -22.47
N VAL A 177 22.19 -3.06 -23.32
CA VAL A 177 22.10 -3.59 -24.70
C VAL A 177 23.34 -3.20 -25.52
N GLN A 178 23.75 -1.93 -25.46
CA GLN A 178 24.88 -1.41 -26.21
C GLN A 178 26.23 -1.95 -25.73
N SER A 179 26.36 -2.26 -24.43
CA SER A 179 27.62 -2.78 -23.87
C SER A 179 28.00 -4.15 -24.42
N GLY A 180 27.04 -4.93 -24.95
CA GLY A 180 27.29 -6.28 -25.46
C GLY A 180 27.72 -7.29 -24.39
N ILE A 181 27.80 -6.89 -23.11
CA ILE A 181 28.22 -7.75 -21.99
C ILE A 181 27.10 -8.75 -21.71
N LYS A 182 27.23 -9.95 -22.28
CA LYS A 182 26.45 -11.12 -21.89
C LYS A 182 27.27 -11.88 -20.86
N SER A 183 26.94 -11.75 -19.58
CA SER A 183 27.60 -12.58 -18.56
C SER A 183 27.12 -14.02 -18.73
N GLU A 184 28.05 -14.98 -18.84
CA GLU A 184 27.72 -16.42 -18.85
C GLU A 184 27.05 -16.88 -17.55
N ALA A 185 27.16 -16.06 -16.48
CA ALA A 185 26.49 -16.21 -15.19
C ALA A 185 25.42 -15.14 -14.94
N ASP A 186 24.79 -14.60 -16.00
CA ASP A 186 23.67 -13.65 -15.87
C ASP A 186 22.41 -14.41 -15.41
N HIS A 187 22.41 -14.85 -14.15
CA HIS A 187 21.19 -15.26 -13.48
C HIS A 187 20.35 -14.01 -13.27
N MET A 188 19.56 -13.65 -14.29
CA MET A 188 18.51 -12.64 -14.17
C MET A 188 17.69 -12.96 -12.92
N HIS A 189 17.54 -11.98 -12.05
CA HIS A 189 16.74 -12.13 -10.85
C HIS A 189 15.35 -12.65 -11.23
N GLY A 190 14.77 -13.55 -10.43
CA GLY A 190 13.49 -14.19 -10.79
C GLY A 190 12.36 -13.20 -11.11
N GLN A 191 12.45 -11.96 -10.61
CA GLN A 191 11.48 -10.90 -10.87
C GLN A 191 11.72 -10.11 -12.16
N THR A 192 12.92 -10.16 -12.75
CA THR A 192 13.22 -9.55 -14.06
C THR A 192 12.94 -10.52 -15.22
N GLN A 193 12.37 -11.69 -14.93
CA GLN A 193 11.90 -12.61 -15.96
C GLN A 193 10.68 -12.04 -16.67
N LYS A 194 10.68 -12.08 -18.01
CA LYS A 194 9.60 -11.55 -18.86
C LYS A 194 8.20 -12.02 -18.46
N ALA A 195 8.06 -13.28 -18.05
CA ALA A 195 6.77 -13.83 -17.61
C ALA A 195 6.27 -13.19 -16.29
N VAL A 196 7.19 -12.91 -15.36
CA VAL A 196 6.87 -12.24 -14.09
C VAL A 196 6.51 -10.77 -14.34
N MET A 197 7.29 -10.08 -15.17
CA MET A 197 7.05 -8.68 -15.52
C MET A 197 5.68 -8.53 -16.19
N LYS A 198 5.37 -9.35 -17.21
CA LYS A 198 4.08 -9.33 -17.90
C LYS A 198 2.90 -9.50 -16.94
N ARG A 199 2.98 -10.48 -16.04
CA ARG A 199 1.94 -10.70 -15.02
C ARG A 199 1.81 -9.50 -14.09
N ASP A 200 2.93 -8.92 -13.67
CA ASP A 200 2.92 -7.78 -12.75
C ASP A 200 2.33 -6.54 -13.42
N GLU A 201 2.61 -6.29 -14.71
CA GLU A 201 1.95 -5.26 -15.52
C GLU A 201 0.44 -5.48 -15.65
N GLU A 202 0.00 -6.71 -15.92
CA GLU A 202 -1.43 -7.06 -15.96
C GLU A 202 -2.12 -6.79 -14.62
N HIS A 203 -1.46 -7.12 -13.51
CA HIS A 203 -1.97 -6.83 -12.17
C HIS A 203 -2.02 -5.33 -11.88
N VAL A 204 -1.00 -4.55 -12.27
CA VAL A 204 -1.02 -3.08 -12.13
C VAL A 204 -2.20 -2.50 -12.90
N ARG A 205 -2.43 -2.93 -14.14
CA ARG A 205 -3.58 -2.48 -14.94
C ARG A 205 -4.91 -2.80 -14.25
N THR A 206 -5.03 -4.01 -13.71
CA THR A 206 -6.24 -4.41 -12.98
C THR A 206 -6.47 -3.55 -11.73
N LEU A 207 -5.40 -3.18 -11.01
CA LEU A 207 -5.48 -2.25 -9.87
C LEU A 207 -5.87 -0.83 -10.31
N ILE A 208 -5.29 -0.32 -11.40
CA ILE A 208 -5.61 1.00 -11.94
C ILE A 208 -7.10 1.05 -12.32
N ASN A 209 -7.59 0.08 -13.11
CA ASN A 209 -8.99 0.03 -13.52
C ASN A 209 -9.93 -0.05 -12.31
N HIS A 210 -9.58 -0.84 -11.30
CA HIS A 210 -10.39 -0.92 -10.08
C HIS A 210 -10.39 0.41 -9.30
N LEU A 211 -9.23 1.06 -9.18
CA LEU A 211 -9.09 2.36 -8.52
C LEU A 211 -9.92 3.45 -9.21
N THR A 212 -9.96 3.46 -10.54
CA THR A 212 -10.64 4.51 -11.32
C THR A 212 -12.14 4.24 -11.51
N GLU A 213 -12.56 2.97 -11.64
CA GLU A 213 -13.95 2.62 -11.94
C GLU A 213 -14.79 2.28 -10.70
N ARG A 214 -14.17 1.80 -9.61
CA ARG A 214 -14.89 1.21 -8.46
C ARG A 214 -14.59 1.87 -7.13
N MET A 215 -13.54 2.66 -7.04
CA MET A 215 -13.11 3.36 -5.84
C MET A 215 -13.17 4.88 -6.02
N THR A 216 -13.07 5.62 -4.91
CA THR A 216 -12.90 7.07 -4.99
C THR A 216 -11.47 7.39 -5.38
N ASN A 217 -11.28 8.03 -6.54
CA ASN A 217 -9.96 8.42 -7.03
C ASN A 217 -9.26 9.32 -5.99
N PRO A 218 -8.16 8.89 -5.35
CA PRO A 218 -7.52 9.61 -4.26
C PRO A 218 -6.77 10.88 -4.71
N PHE A 219 -6.63 11.11 -6.03
CA PHE A 219 -5.87 12.22 -6.58
C PHE A 219 -6.72 13.27 -7.31
N ASP A 220 -8.05 13.08 -7.39
CA ASP A 220 -8.96 14.10 -7.92
C ASP A 220 -9.26 15.16 -6.85
N ILE A 221 -8.41 16.19 -6.79
CA ILE A 221 -8.47 17.27 -5.80
C ILE A 221 -9.82 18.00 -5.80
N SER A 222 -10.55 18.01 -6.92
CA SER A 222 -11.82 18.73 -7.04
C SER A 222 -12.97 18.03 -6.28
N LEU A 223 -12.89 16.70 -6.14
CA LEU A 223 -13.91 15.88 -5.52
C LEU A 223 -13.65 15.58 -4.05
N HIS A 224 -12.45 15.87 -3.53
CA HIS A 224 -12.08 15.52 -2.16
C HIS A 224 -12.62 16.51 -1.11
N PRO A 225 -13.39 16.03 -0.11
CA PRO A 225 -13.76 16.86 1.03
C PRO A 225 -12.53 17.15 1.90
N THR A 226 -12.64 18.17 2.77
CA THR A 226 -11.57 18.51 3.73
C THR A 226 -11.37 17.46 4.83
N CYS A 227 -12.27 16.48 4.94
CA CYS A 227 -12.20 15.38 5.88
C CYS A 227 -11.55 14.14 5.25
N LEU A 228 -10.95 13.28 6.08
CA LEU A 228 -10.39 12.03 5.59
C LEU A 228 -11.52 11.10 5.15
N ILE A 229 -11.30 10.40 4.04
CA ILE A 229 -12.25 9.44 3.47
C ILE A 229 -11.62 8.05 3.36
N ASN A 230 -12.45 7.02 3.43
CA ASN A 230 -12.06 5.67 3.01
C ASN A 230 -12.11 5.62 1.48
N ILE A 231 -11.01 5.22 0.82
CA ILE A 231 -10.93 5.24 -0.65
C ILE A 231 -11.82 4.19 -1.32
N SER A 232 -12.15 3.11 -0.60
CA SER A 232 -13.03 2.04 -1.09
C SER A 232 -14.49 2.43 -1.08
N THR A 233 -14.95 3.00 0.04
CA THR A 233 -16.38 3.28 0.27
C THR A 233 -16.75 4.75 0.07
N GLY A 234 -15.78 5.66 0.04
CA GLY A 234 -16.00 7.10 0.04
C GLY A 234 -16.50 7.66 1.38
N MET A 235 -16.61 6.82 2.42
CA MET A 235 -17.15 7.26 3.71
C MET A 235 -16.21 8.20 4.46
N HIS A 236 -16.79 9.24 5.04
CA HIS A 236 -16.08 10.22 5.84
C HIS A 236 -15.71 9.64 7.22
N VAL A 237 -14.50 9.97 7.66
CA VAL A 237 -13.99 9.59 8.97
C VAL A 237 -14.58 10.49 10.06
N SER A 238 -14.86 9.93 11.24
CA SER A 238 -15.26 10.73 12.40
C SER A 238 -14.17 11.74 12.81
N PRO A 239 -14.53 12.92 13.34
CA PRO A 239 -13.54 13.93 13.72
C PRO A 239 -12.48 13.43 14.73
N GLU A 240 -12.86 12.52 15.63
CA GLU A 240 -11.94 11.89 16.59
C GLU A 240 -10.84 11.08 15.88
N ILE A 241 -11.24 10.22 14.95
CA ILE A 241 -10.32 9.35 14.22
C ILE A 241 -9.47 10.17 13.25
N GLN A 242 -10.05 11.18 12.59
CA GLN A 242 -9.30 12.08 11.71
C GLN A 242 -8.19 12.79 12.49
N LYS A 243 -8.49 13.36 13.67
CA LYS A 243 -7.48 13.99 14.52
C LYS A 243 -6.41 12.98 14.94
N SER A 244 -6.81 11.77 15.32
CA SER A 244 -5.88 10.70 15.71
C SER A 244 -4.93 10.28 14.58
N LEU A 245 -5.43 10.16 13.35
CA LEU A 245 -4.64 9.80 12.18
C LEU A 245 -3.67 10.92 11.77
N LEU A 246 -4.12 12.18 11.75
CA LEU A 246 -3.27 13.32 11.39
C LEU A 246 -2.14 13.56 12.40
N THR A 247 -2.37 13.27 13.67
CA THR A 247 -1.38 13.39 14.76
C THR A 247 -0.56 12.12 15.01
N ALA A 248 -0.67 11.11 14.13
CA ALA A 248 -0.02 9.81 14.30
C ALA A 248 1.52 9.93 14.37
N ILE A 249 2.10 10.73 13.46
CA ILE A 249 3.55 10.94 13.39
C ILE A 249 4.05 11.67 14.64
N GLU A 250 3.33 12.70 15.08
CA GLU A 250 3.66 13.46 16.28
C GLU A 250 3.61 12.57 17.53
N THR A 251 2.55 11.76 17.65
CA THR A 251 2.39 10.78 18.73
C THR A 251 3.51 9.74 18.71
N GLY A 252 3.87 9.23 17.53
CA GLY A 252 5.00 8.32 17.36
C GLY A 252 6.33 8.94 17.82
N ASN A 253 6.61 10.17 17.41
CA ASN A 253 7.80 10.92 17.83
C ASN A 253 7.83 11.17 19.34
N LYS A 254 6.68 11.50 19.95
CA LYS A 254 6.55 11.65 21.40
C LYS A 254 6.85 10.35 22.13
N ASN A 255 6.32 9.23 21.64
CA ASN A 255 6.57 7.90 22.23
C ASN A 255 8.05 7.50 22.10
N LEU A 256 8.68 7.78 20.96
CA LEU A 256 10.11 7.56 20.75
C LEU A 256 10.95 8.38 21.74
N ARG A 257 10.68 9.68 21.88
CA ARG A 257 11.37 10.55 22.84
C ARG A 257 11.19 10.07 24.28
N SER A 258 9.97 9.69 24.65
CA SER A 258 9.69 9.12 25.97
C SER A 258 10.46 7.84 26.21
N PHE A 259 10.57 6.96 25.20
CA PHE A 259 11.36 5.73 25.31
C PHE A 259 12.84 6.04 25.53
N VAL A 260 13.43 6.91 24.70
CA VAL A 260 14.85 7.32 24.83
C VAL A 260 15.11 7.90 26.22
N ASN A 261 14.25 8.82 26.68
CA ASN A 261 14.42 9.47 27.98
C ASN A 261 14.19 8.54 29.18
N ASN A 262 13.42 7.47 29.05
CA ASN A 262 13.13 6.57 30.17
C ASN A 262 14.05 5.34 30.21
N ALA A 263 14.33 4.75 29.04
CA ALA A 263 15.03 3.49 28.92
C ALA A 263 16.55 3.64 28.70
N LEU A 264 17.00 4.80 28.19
CA LEU A 264 18.42 5.07 27.92
C LEU A 264 19.03 6.11 28.88
N SER A 265 18.22 6.70 29.77
CA SER A 265 18.74 7.59 30.81
C SER A 265 19.46 6.81 31.90
N THR A 266 20.50 7.43 32.46
CA THR A 266 21.29 6.91 33.59
C THR A 266 20.49 6.68 34.87
N ASP A 267 19.28 7.26 34.94
CA ASP A 267 18.45 7.30 36.15
C ASP A 267 17.72 5.99 36.45
N GLY A 268 17.86 4.96 35.61
CA GLY A 268 17.38 3.60 35.90
C GLY A 268 15.86 3.42 36.04
N LYS A 269 15.06 4.40 35.60
CA LYS A 269 13.59 4.40 35.80
C LYS A 269 12.86 3.26 35.08
N SER A 270 13.38 2.77 33.95
CA SER A 270 12.79 1.65 33.23
C SER A 270 13.87 0.82 32.53
N SER A 271 13.70 -0.50 32.53
CA SER A 271 14.61 -1.41 31.81
C SER A 271 14.41 -1.28 30.31
N PHE A 272 15.50 -1.29 29.55
CA PHE A 272 15.48 -1.35 28.08
C PHE A 272 14.65 -2.53 27.54
N TYR A 273 14.58 -3.62 28.29
CA TYR A 273 13.85 -4.84 27.92
C TYR A 273 12.37 -4.82 28.30
N SER A 274 11.88 -3.72 28.90
CA SER A 274 10.47 -3.62 29.25
C SER A 274 9.59 -3.54 28.00
N PRO A 275 8.40 -4.17 27.99
CA PRO A 275 7.49 -4.08 26.86
C PRO A 275 7.07 -2.64 26.57
N LEU A 276 7.10 -2.26 25.29
CA LEU A 276 6.60 -0.96 24.84
C LEU A 276 5.07 -0.91 24.94
N SER A 277 4.54 0.16 25.54
CA SER A 277 3.10 0.41 25.58
C SER A 277 2.54 0.68 24.18
N ARG A 278 1.37 0.14 23.87
CA ARG A 278 0.66 0.44 22.62
C ARG A 278 0.18 1.89 22.62
N SER A 279 0.24 2.56 21.46
CA SER A 279 -0.19 3.95 21.31
C SER A 279 -1.71 4.15 21.36
N ASN A 280 -2.50 3.06 21.25
CA ASN A 280 -3.96 3.09 21.18
C ASN A 280 -4.51 4.09 20.15
N LEU A 281 -3.79 4.24 19.04
CA LEU A 281 -4.15 5.14 17.95
C LEU A 281 -5.46 4.69 17.31
N LYS A 282 -6.42 5.61 17.20
CA LYS A 282 -7.71 5.35 16.57
C LYS A 282 -7.55 5.38 15.06
N ILE A 283 -8.00 4.33 14.39
CA ILE A 283 -7.86 4.11 12.95
C ILE A 283 -9.22 3.86 12.30
N PHE A 284 -9.26 3.75 10.97
CA PHE A 284 -10.47 3.40 10.22
C PHE A 284 -11.16 2.12 10.74
N ALA A 285 -10.39 1.15 11.25
CA ALA A 285 -10.92 -0.07 11.87
C ALA A 285 -11.80 0.19 13.11
N ASP A 286 -11.70 1.36 13.74
CA ASP A 286 -12.50 1.74 14.90
C ASP A 286 -13.83 2.41 14.51
N MET A 287 -14.01 2.79 13.22
CA MET A 287 -15.30 3.23 12.69
C MET A 287 -16.29 2.05 12.59
N SER A 288 -15.78 0.86 12.28
CA SER A 288 -16.58 -0.33 12.06
C SER A 288 -16.83 -1.07 13.39
N LYS A 289 -18.05 -0.96 13.92
CA LYS A 289 -18.47 -1.73 15.10
C LYS A 289 -18.42 -3.22 14.77
N LYS A 290 -17.61 -3.98 15.51
CA LYS A 290 -17.57 -5.45 15.37
C LYS A 290 -18.83 -6.03 16.01
N THR A 291 -19.65 -6.70 15.22
CA THR A 291 -20.87 -7.33 15.70
C THR A 291 -20.49 -8.67 16.37
N PRO A 292 -20.84 -8.91 17.64
CA PRO A 292 -20.62 -10.20 18.26
C PRO A 292 -21.57 -11.23 17.63
N PHE A 293 -21.01 -12.28 17.04
CA PHE A 293 -21.75 -13.41 16.51
C PHE A 293 -21.41 -14.67 17.32
N ARG A 294 -22.43 -15.43 17.72
CA ARG A 294 -22.22 -16.67 18.49
C ARG A 294 -22.10 -17.84 17.53
N SER A 295 -20.94 -18.48 17.48
CA SER A 295 -20.71 -19.71 16.71
C SER A 295 -21.59 -20.85 17.25
N ARG A 296 -21.90 -21.82 16.37
CA ARG A 296 -22.58 -23.07 16.73
C ARG A 296 -21.78 -23.91 17.74
N THR A 297 -20.48 -23.66 17.85
CA THR A 297 -19.54 -24.28 18.82
C THR A 297 -19.46 -23.54 20.16
N GLY A 298 -20.21 -22.44 20.36
CA GLY A 298 -20.25 -21.70 21.63
C GLY A 298 -19.31 -20.49 21.71
N ASP A 299 -18.34 -20.38 20.79
CA ASP A 299 -17.40 -19.25 20.74
C ASP A 299 -18.05 -17.98 20.16
N THR A 300 -17.83 -16.83 20.81
CA THR A 300 -18.25 -15.53 20.29
C THR A 300 -17.22 -15.00 19.30
N LEU A 301 -17.55 -15.01 18.03
CA LEU A 301 -16.76 -14.44 16.94
C LEU A 301 -17.18 -12.98 16.73
N HIS A 302 -16.23 -12.06 16.87
CA HIS A 302 -16.44 -10.66 16.52
C HIS A 302 -16.15 -10.47 15.03
N ILE A 303 -17.20 -10.50 14.21
CA ILE A 303 -17.08 -10.42 12.75
C ILE A 303 -17.36 -8.98 12.33
N HIS A 304 -16.54 -8.47 11.42
CA HIS A 304 -16.84 -7.24 10.72
C HIS A 304 -17.88 -7.54 9.64
N VAL A 305 -19.11 -7.08 9.86
CA VAL A 305 -20.18 -7.13 8.86
C VAL A 305 -20.39 -5.71 8.40
N ASP A 306 -19.90 -5.38 7.21
CA ASP A 306 -20.21 -4.11 6.56
C ASP A 306 -21.68 -4.16 6.09
N PRO A 307 -22.58 -3.33 6.66
CA PRO A 307 -23.99 -3.32 6.29
C PRO A 307 -24.20 -3.01 4.81
N GLU A 308 -23.33 -2.19 4.21
CA GLU A 308 -23.43 -1.80 2.81
C GLU A 308 -22.99 -2.94 1.89
N LEU A 309 -21.90 -3.64 2.22
CA LEU A 309 -21.50 -4.86 1.52
C LEU A 309 -22.58 -5.95 1.61
N VAL A 310 -23.20 -6.11 2.78
CA VAL A 310 -24.34 -7.04 2.95
C VAL A 310 -25.52 -6.60 2.10
N PHE A 311 -25.84 -5.30 2.07
CA PHE A 311 -26.92 -4.76 1.28
C PHE A 311 -26.67 -4.90 -0.23
N ARG A 312 -25.46 -4.60 -0.71
CA ARG A 312 -25.02 -4.81 -2.09
C ARG A 312 -25.06 -6.28 -2.49
N ARG A 313 -24.61 -7.17 -1.61
CA ARG A 313 -24.71 -8.63 -1.83
C ARG A 313 -26.16 -9.09 -1.83
N ALA A 314 -27.01 -8.56 -0.96
CA ALA A 314 -28.44 -8.84 -0.93
C ALA A 314 -29.13 -8.36 -2.22
N LEU A 315 -28.80 -7.17 -2.72
CA LEU A 315 -29.28 -6.62 -4.00
C LEU A 315 -28.80 -7.45 -5.20
N THR A 316 -27.55 -7.91 -5.17
CA THR A 316 -27.00 -8.78 -6.23
C THR A 316 -27.69 -10.15 -6.21
N LEU A 317 -27.95 -10.69 -5.02
CA LEU A 317 -28.68 -11.94 -4.81
C LEU A 317 -30.18 -11.82 -5.17
N SER A 318 -30.81 -10.67 -4.91
CA SER A 318 -32.19 -10.43 -5.33
C SER A 318 -32.30 -10.27 -6.84
N SER A 319 -31.31 -9.64 -7.47
CA SER A 319 -31.24 -9.47 -8.94
C SER A 319 -30.98 -10.78 -9.69
N SER A 320 -30.39 -11.78 -9.03
CA SER A 320 -30.10 -13.11 -9.60
C SER A 320 -31.16 -14.16 -9.30
N ARG A 321 -32.18 -13.82 -8.50
CA ARG A 321 -33.38 -14.64 -8.33
C ARG A 321 -34.47 -14.12 -9.25
N SER A 322 -34.93 -14.96 -10.18
CA SER A 322 -36.08 -14.69 -11.07
C SER A 322 -37.43 -14.61 -10.34
N CYS A 323 -37.41 -14.51 -9.01
CA CYS A 323 -38.54 -14.60 -8.11
C CYS A 323 -38.44 -13.38 -7.18
N ASN A 324 -39.44 -12.51 -7.30
CA ASN A 324 -39.64 -11.23 -6.60
C ASN A 324 -39.06 -10.01 -7.32
N ASN A 325 -39.70 -9.69 -8.45
CA ASN A 325 -39.66 -8.34 -8.99
C ASN A 325 -40.27 -7.40 -7.94
N VAL A 326 -39.61 -6.28 -7.60
CA VAL A 326 -40.08 -5.35 -6.55
C VAL A 326 -41.51 -4.83 -6.81
N GLN A 327 -41.96 -4.88 -8.05
CA GLN A 327 -43.32 -4.58 -8.47
C GLN A 327 -44.38 -5.58 -7.97
N SER A 328 -44.05 -6.85 -7.71
CA SER A 328 -45.05 -7.84 -7.22
C SER A 328 -45.38 -7.63 -5.75
N VAL A 329 -44.43 -7.14 -4.94
CA VAL A 329 -44.67 -6.85 -3.51
C VAL A 329 -45.54 -5.60 -3.32
N SER A 330 -45.55 -4.69 -4.31
CA SER A 330 -46.42 -3.50 -4.28
C SER A 330 -47.88 -3.81 -4.63
N ALA A 331 -48.13 -4.92 -5.33
CA ALA A 331 -49.49 -5.35 -5.69
C ALA A 331 -50.17 -6.10 -4.53
N ASP A 332 -49.42 -6.88 -3.76
CA ASP A 332 -49.97 -7.65 -2.63
C ASP A 332 -50.36 -6.79 -1.41
N ILE A 333 -49.97 -5.50 -1.37
CA ILE A 333 -50.35 -4.57 -0.29
C ILE A 333 -51.64 -3.79 -0.65
N ALA A 334 -52.04 -3.80 -1.92
CA ALA A 334 -53.21 -3.05 -2.39
C ALA A 334 -54.52 -3.85 -2.31
N ASP A 335 -54.47 -5.18 -2.09
CA ASP A 335 -55.66 -6.05 -2.09
C ASP A 335 -56.22 -6.33 -0.68
N ASP A 336 -55.53 -5.91 0.38
CA ASP A 336 -55.92 -6.15 1.79
C ASP A 336 -56.68 -4.96 2.42
N THR A 337 -57.06 -3.93 1.63
CA THR A 337 -57.76 -2.73 2.16
C THR A 337 -59.28 -2.66 1.88
N ASP A 338 -59.88 -3.65 1.22
CA ASP A 338 -61.32 -3.61 0.87
C ASP A 338 -62.22 -4.60 1.66
N GLU A 339 -61.79 -5.08 2.82
CA GLU A 339 -62.64 -5.88 3.74
C GLU A 339 -62.79 -5.30 5.16
N ILE A 340 -62.80 -3.96 5.33
CA ILE A 340 -63.39 -3.34 6.54
C ILE A 340 -64.10 -2.03 6.18
N SER A 341 -65.38 -2.12 5.81
CA SER A 341 -66.36 -1.02 5.87
C SER A 341 -67.78 -1.55 5.69
#